data_AF-A0A150JAW3-F1
#
_entry.id   AF-A0A150JAW3-F1
#
_cell.length_a   1.000
_cell.length_b   1.000
_cell.length_c   1.000
_cell.angle_alpha   90.00
_cell.angle_beta   90.00
_cell.angle_gamma   90.00
#
_symmetry.space_group_name_H-M   'P 1'
#
loop_
_entity.id
_entity.type
_entity.pdbx_description
1 polymer ?
#
loop_
_entity_poly.entity_id
_entity_poly.type
_entity_poly.pdbx_seq_one_letter_code
_entity_poly.pdbx_strand_id
1 'polypeptide(L)'
;MLNKRFTLFVISVLILFVGCVSERVNELQSVEIRQYNGENLSSFIELRDVSIKGPQNIDIKSYRLELSGLVNNPRKYTYDEVLAHQKYKKVVQINCVEGWKSKNLWEGILLKDVLDEAGLDPKANTIIFYAYDGYSTSLPLEYILDKNILLGTK
;
A
#
# COMPACT_ATOMS: atom_id res chain seq x y z
N MET A 1 41.89 49.33 42.03
CA MET A 1 42.56 50.30 41.13
C MET A 1 42.98 49.55 39.87
N LEU A 2 42.59 50.08 38.70
CA LEU A 2 43.11 49.89 37.32
C LEU A 2 43.57 48.48 36.90
N ASN A 3 43.13 47.92 35.76
CA ASN A 3 43.26 48.56 34.46
C ASN A 3 42.38 47.93 33.36
N LYS A 4 41.90 48.81 32.47
CA LYS A 4 41.21 48.54 31.21
C LYS A 4 42.14 47.87 30.18
N ARG A 5 41.58 47.09 29.24
CA ARG A 5 41.83 47.09 27.77
C ARG A 5 41.20 45.82 27.16
N PHE A 6 40.02 45.89 26.54
CA PHE A 6 39.81 46.11 25.09
C PHE A 6 40.74 45.27 24.21
N THR A 7 40.28 44.11 23.73
CA THR A 7 40.85 43.47 22.53
C THR A 7 39.77 42.65 21.81
N LEU A 8 39.41 43.15 20.63
CA LEU A 8 38.84 42.51 19.43
C LEU A 8 37.77 41.40 19.56
N PHE A 9 36.54 41.76 19.18
CA PHE A 9 35.56 40.87 18.60
C PHE A 9 36.11 40.28 17.27
N VAL A 10 36.41 38.98 17.24
CA VAL A 10 36.57 38.24 15.98
C VAL A 10 35.29 37.43 15.79
N ILE A 11 34.36 37.98 15.00
CA ILE A 11 33.18 37.25 14.55
C ILE A 11 33.68 36.23 13.51
N SER A 12 33.89 35.00 13.94
CA SER A 12 34.07 33.87 13.04
C SER A 12 32.73 33.57 12.38
N VAL A 13 32.55 34.07 11.15
CA VAL A 13 31.45 33.66 10.29
C VAL A 13 31.81 32.26 9.75
N LEU A 14 31.40 31.22 10.48
CA LEU A 14 31.38 29.86 9.96
C LEU A 14 30.29 29.80 8.89
N ILE A 15 30.67 29.99 7.62
CA ILE A 15 29.83 29.65 6.48
C ILE A 15 29.75 28.12 6.49
N LEU A 16 28.68 27.57 7.06
CA LEU A 16 28.28 26.18 6.85
C LEU A 16 27.91 26.03 5.38
N PHE A 17 28.91 25.74 4.54
CA PHE A 17 28.69 25.11 3.25
C PHE A 17 28.05 23.75 3.53
N VAL A 18 26.71 23.73 3.62
CA VAL A 18 25.93 22.51 3.43
C VAL A 18 26.10 22.18 1.95
N GLY A 19 27.23 21.55 1.63
CA GLY A 19 27.46 20.95 0.33
C GLY A 19 26.32 19.98 0.09
N CYS A 20 25.53 20.26 -0.94
CA CYS A 20 24.53 19.34 -1.44
C CYS A 20 25.29 18.13 -2.00
N VAL A 21 25.52 17.12 -1.16
CA VAL A 21 26.05 15.83 -1.59
C VAL A 21 24.91 15.19 -2.40
N SER A 22 24.98 15.33 -3.71
CA SER A 22 24.14 14.55 -4.62
C SER A 22 24.57 13.09 -4.50
N GLU A 23 23.76 12.28 -3.83
CA GLU A 23 23.96 10.82 -3.82
C GLU A 23 23.87 10.32 -5.26
N ARG A 24 24.98 9.78 -5.79
CA ARG A 24 24.95 9.06 -7.07
C ARG A 24 24.25 7.74 -6.84
N VAL A 25 22.97 7.68 -7.18
CA VAL A 25 22.21 6.43 -7.23
C VAL A 25 22.66 5.67 -8.48
N ASN A 26 23.28 4.50 -8.30
CA ASN A 26 23.53 3.59 -9.41
C ASN A 26 22.29 2.73 -9.62
N GLU A 27 21.65 2.86 -10.78
CA GLU A 27 20.51 2.02 -11.13
C GLU A 27 20.99 0.59 -11.44
N LEU A 28 20.38 -0.39 -10.78
CA LEU A 28 20.61 -1.81 -11.03
C LEU A 28 19.46 -2.39 -11.86
N GLN A 29 19.75 -3.46 -12.59
CA GLN A 29 18.70 -4.20 -13.29
C GLN A 29 17.71 -4.78 -12.29
N SER A 30 16.42 -4.71 -12.63
CA SER A 30 15.37 -5.35 -11.85
C SER A 30 15.49 -6.87 -11.96
N VAL A 31 15.22 -7.55 -10.85
CA VAL A 31 15.16 -9.02 -10.78
C VAL A 31 13.77 -9.46 -10.32
N GLU A 32 13.31 -10.57 -10.87
CA GLU A 32 12.05 -11.19 -10.47
C GLU A 32 12.28 -12.13 -9.28
N ILE A 33 11.47 -11.99 -8.23
CA ILE A 33 11.47 -12.91 -7.10
C ILE A 33 10.67 -14.16 -7.49
N ARG A 34 11.35 -15.30 -7.62
CA ARG A 34 10.74 -16.59 -7.99
C ARG A 34 10.54 -17.55 -6.83
N GLN A 35 11.05 -17.22 -5.64
CA GLN A 35 10.90 -18.03 -4.44
C GLN A 35 10.76 -17.15 -3.20
N TYR A 36 9.94 -17.58 -2.24
CA TYR A 36 9.78 -16.91 -0.95
C TYR A 36 9.49 -17.93 0.14
N ASN A 37 10.30 -17.97 1.20
CA ASN A 37 10.16 -18.90 2.33
C ASN A 37 9.97 -20.38 1.91
N GLY A 38 10.69 -20.83 0.88
CA GLY A 38 10.60 -22.20 0.37
C GLY A 38 9.45 -22.47 -0.61
N GLU A 39 8.58 -21.49 -0.87
CA GLU A 39 7.53 -21.58 -1.88
C GLU A 39 8.03 -21.06 -3.24
N ASN A 40 7.73 -21.80 -4.31
CA ASN A 40 7.94 -21.34 -5.69
C ASN A 40 6.83 -20.38 -6.10
N LEU A 41 7.20 -19.23 -6.68
CA LEU A 41 6.28 -18.23 -7.21
C LEU A 41 6.15 -18.35 -8.73
N SER A 42 4.96 -18.01 -9.21
CA SER A 42 4.64 -17.88 -10.64
C SER A 42 5.40 -16.72 -11.28
N SER A 43 5.49 -16.71 -12.61
CA SER A 43 6.10 -15.59 -13.30
C SER A 43 5.17 -14.39 -13.37
N PHE A 44 5.69 -13.17 -13.22
CA PHE A 44 4.93 -11.96 -13.54
C PHE A 44 4.60 -11.88 -15.04
N ILE A 45 5.44 -12.47 -15.90
CA ILE A 45 5.22 -12.51 -17.36
C ILE A 45 4.00 -13.39 -17.72
N GLU A 46 3.66 -14.35 -16.85
CA GLU A 46 2.54 -15.27 -17.04
C GLU A 46 1.23 -14.73 -16.43
N LEU A 47 1.27 -13.58 -15.74
CA LEU A 47 0.07 -12.97 -15.18
C LEU A 47 -0.84 -12.49 -16.31
N ARG A 48 -2.08 -12.99 -16.30
CA ARG A 48 -3.09 -12.63 -17.28
C ARG A 48 -3.90 -11.44 -16.78
N ASP A 49 -4.10 -10.47 -17.67
CA ASP A 49 -5.09 -9.43 -17.48
C ASP A 49 -6.49 -10.00 -17.74
N VAL A 50 -7.37 -9.85 -16.76
CA VAL A 50 -8.78 -10.29 -16.79
C VAL A 50 -9.74 -9.13 -16.49
N SER A 51 -9.29 -7.90 -16.72
CA SER A 51 -10.09 -6.68 -16.53
C SER A 51 -11.23 -6.57 -17.55
N ILE A 52 -12.30 -5.84 -17.18
CA ILE A 52 -13.44 -5.59 -18.08
C ILE A 52 -13.07 -4.58 -19.16
N LYS A 53 -12.31 -3.54 -18.79
CA LYS A 53 -11.97 -2.40 -19.66
C LYS A 53 -10.46 -2.18 -19.84
N GLY A 54 -9.66 -3.23 -19.67
CA GLY A 54 -8.20 -3.12 -19.65
C GLY A 54 -7.65 -2.54 -18.33
N PRO A 55 -6.33 -2.30 -18.25
CA PRO A 55 -5.74 -1.59 -17.12
C PRO A 55 -6.25 -0.14 -17.05
N GLN A 56 -6.72 0.26 -15.88
CA GLN A 56 -7.28 1.60 -15.68
C GLN A 56 -6.17 2.61 -15.32
N ASN A 57 -6.23 3.80 -15.92
CA ASN A 57 -5.35 4.92 -15.57
C ASN A 57 -6.06 5.83 -14.57
N ILE A 58 -5.73 5.71 -13.30
CA ILE A 58 -6.36 6.47 -12.21
C ILE A 58 -5.45 7.61 -11.76
N ASP A 59 -5.97 8.83 -11.71
CA ASP A 59 -5.26 9.93 -11.03
C ASP A 59 -5.28 9.68 -9.52
N ILE A 60 -4.11 9.35 -8.98
CA ILE A 60 -3.86 9.07 -7.57
C ILE A 60 -4.34 10.19 -6.63
N LYS A 61 -4.33 11.45 -7.09
CA LYS A 61 -4.79 12.59 -6.28
C LYS A 61 -6.31 12.59 -6.09
N SER A 62 -7.02 12.11 -7.11
CA SER A 62 -8.48 11.99 -7.12
C SER A 62 -8.99 10.68 -6.53
N TYR A 63 -8.14 9.64 -6.46
CA TYR A 63 -8.51 8.33 -5.94
C TYR A 63 -9.08 8.41 -4.52
N ARG A 64 -10.20 7.73 -4.29
CA ARG A 64 -10.74 7.50 -2.94
C ARG A 64 -11.15 6.03 -2.80
N LEU A 65 -10.69 5.38 -1.75
CA LEU A 65 -11.27 4.13 -1.27
C LEU A 65 -12.44 4.49 -0.35
N GLU A 66 -13.67 4.24 -0.82
CA GLU A 66 -14.88 4.53 -0.05
C GLU A 66 -15.37 3.27 0.68
N LEU A 67 -15.61 3.41 1.98
CA LEU A 67 -16.16 2.37 2.84
C LEU A 67 -17.46 2.88 3.44
N SER A 68 -18.56 2.23 3.08
CA SER A 68 -19.93 2.67 3.42
C SER A 68 -20.85 1.46 3.63
N GLY A 69 -22.15 1.71 3.86
CA GLY A 69 -23.14 0.67 4.12
C GLY A 69 -23.40 0.49 5.62
N LEU A 70 -23.39 -0.76 6.08
CA LEU A 70 -23.65 -1.13 7.47
C LEU A 70 -22.43 -0.90 8.38
N VAL A 71 -22.05 0.37 8.52
CA VAL A 71 -20.93 0.85 9.36
C VAL A 71 -21.33 2.10 10.12
N ASN A 72 -20.76 2.28 11.31
CA ASN A 72 -21.05 3.43 12.18
C ASN A 72 -20.37 4.71 11.69
N ASN A 73 -19.18 4.59 11.11
CA ASN A 73 -18.38 5.70 10.62
C ASN A 73 -17.95 5.43 9.18
N PRO A 74 -18.75 5.84 8.16
CA PRO A 74 -18.34 5.77 6.77
C PRO A 74 -17.02 6.53 6.55
N ARG A 75 -16.12 5.97 5.73
CA ARG A 75 -14.78 6.53 5.49
C ARG A 75 -14.50 6.68 4.00
N LYS A 76 -13.65 7.66 3.67
CA LYS A 76 -13.05 7.83 2.35
C LYS A 76 -11.56 8.05 2.53
N TYR A 77 -10.75 7.09 2.10
CA TYR A 77 -9.29 7.16 2.21
C TYR A 77 -8.68 7.62 0.90
N THR A 78 -7.74 8.54 0.96
CA THR A 78 -6.78 8.79 -0.12
C THR A 78 -5.86 7.59 -0.30
N TYR A 79 -5.15 7.54 -1.42
CA TYR A 79 -4.20 6.46 -1.67
C TYR A 79 -3.08 6.44 -0.61
N ASP A 80 -2.54 7.60 -0.24
CA ASP A 80 -1.49 7.71 0.77
C ASP A 80 -1.97 7.29 2.17
N GLU A 81 -3.22 7.59 2.53
CA GLU A 81 -3.81 7.11 3.77
C GLU A 81 -3.92 5.57 3.78
N VAL A 82 -4.36 4.94 2.68
CA VAL A 82 -4.32 3.47 2.55
C VAL A 82 -2.89 2.95 2.68
N LEU A 83 -1.90 3.66 2.13
CA LEU A 83 -0.50 3.27 2.23
C LEU A 83 0.11 3.44 3.62
N ALA A 84 -0.42 4.34 4.44
CA ALA A 84 0.06 4.59 5.80
C ALA A 84 -0.29 3.50 6.82
N HIS A 85 -1.23 2.60 6.50
CA HIS A 85 -1.60 1.50 7.39
C HIS A 85 -0.49 0.43 7.46
N GLN A 86 -0.53 -0.38 8.53
CA GLN A 86 0.39 -1.51 8.70
C GLN A 86 0.36 -2.43 7.48
N LYS A 87 1.55 -2.74 6.95
CA LYS A 87 1.72 -3.63 5.80
C LYS A 87 1.94 -5.07 6.22
N TYR A 88 1.35 -5.97 5.46
CA TYR A 88 1.44 -7.41 5.63
C TYR A 88 1.81 -8.06 4.30
N LYS A 89 2.51 -9.19 4.37
CA LYS A 89 2.88 -10.00 3.21
C LYS A 89 2.23 -11.37 3.27
N LYS A 90 1.71 -11.84 2.13
CA LYS A 90 1.06 -13.16 2.05
C LYS A 90 1.28 -13.79 0.69
N VAL A 91 1.73 -15.05 0.68
CA VAL A 91 1.72 -15.86 -0.55
C VAL A 91 0.27 -16.31 -0.81
N VAL A 92 -0.25 -15.98 -1.99
CA VAL A 92 -1.63 -16.32 -2.40
C VAL A 92 -1.59 -16.97 -3.77
N GLN A 93 -2.31 -18.10 -3.89
CA GLN A 93 -2.59 -18.72 -5.17
C GLN A 93 -3.97 -18.30 -5.68
N ILE A 94 -4.01 -17.67 -6.84
CA ILE A 94 -5.22 -17.38 -7.60
C ILE A 94 -5.46 -18.57 -8.54
N ASN A 95 -6.66 -19.16 -8.46
CA ASN A 95 -7.13 -20.18 -9.38
C ASN A 95 -8.21 -19.55 -10.26
N CYS A 96 -7.92 -19.37 -11.55
CA CYS A 96 -8.89 -18.81 -12.47
C CYS A 96 -9.82 -19.89 -13.02
N VAL A 97 -11.08 -19.52 -13.25
CA VAL A 97 -12.09 -20.38 -13.88
C VAL A 97 -11.73 -20.77 -15.32
N GLU A 98 -10.86 -20.01 -15.98
CA GLU A 98 -10.31 -20.32 -17.31
C GLU A 98 -9.23 -21.41 -17.28
N GLY A 99 -8.92 -21.98 -16.11
CA GLY A 99 -8.05 -23.13 -15.94
C GLY A 99 -6.57 -22.82 -15.67
N TRP A 100 -6.19 -21.55 -15.60
CA TRP A 100 -4.84 -21.14 -15.21
C TRP A 100 -4.77 -20.79 -13.71
N LYS A 101 -3.55 -20.83 -13.16
CA LYS A 101 -3.28 -20.53 -11.75
C LYS A 101 -2.02 -19.68 -11.62
N SER A 102 -2.00 -18.80 -10.63
CA SER A 102 -0.84 -17.95 -10.35
C SER A 102 -0.61 -17.82 -8.86
N LYS A 103 0.60 -18.14 -8.39
CA LYS A 103 0.99 -18.05 -6.98
C LYS A 103 1.99 -16.92 -6.81
N ASN A 104 1.61 -15.87 -6.09
CA ASN A 104 2.43 -14.66 -5.93
C ASN A 104 2.52 -14.26 -4.46
N LEU A 105 3.60 -13.56 -4.13
CA LEU A 105 3.74 -12.84 -2.87
C LEU A 105 3.08 -11.48 -3.00
N TRP A 106 2.02 -11.25 -2.25
CA TRP A 106 1.32 -9.97 -2.18
C TRP A 106 1.76 -9.20 -0.95
N GLU A 107 1.82 -7.89 -1.07
CA GLU A 107 1.97 -6.94 0.02
C GLU A 107 0.76 -5.99 0.03
N GLY A 108 0.21 -5.73 1.22
CA GLY A 108 -1.00 -4.94 1.34
C GLY A 108 -1.37 -4.65 2.78
N ILE A 109 -2.58 -4.16 2.98
CA ILE A 109 -3.16 -3.90 4.32
C ILE A 109 -4.24 -4.93 4.58
N LEU A 110 -4.53 -5.25 5.84
CA LEU A 110 -5.68 -6.11 6.13
C LEU A 110 -6.96 -5.33 5.91
N LEU A 111 -7.95 -5.95 5.25
CA LEU A 111 -9.30 -5.37 5.19
C LEU A 111 -9.89 -5.18 6.58
N LYS A 112 -9.53 -6.06 7.53
CA LYS A 112 -9.95 -5.94 8.93
C LYS A 112 -9.60 -4.58 9.53
N ASP A 113 -8.40 -4.06 9.26
CA ASP A 113 -7.92 -2.81 9.87
C ASP A 113 -8.82 -1.63 9.49
N VAL A 114 -9.16 -1.50 8.19
CA VAL A 114 -10.06 -0.43 7.72
C VAL A 114 -11.53 -0.64 8.14
N LEU A 115 -11.94 -1.89 8.33
CA LEU A 115 -13.29 -2.23 8.81
C LEU A 115 -13.45 -1.90 10.30
N ASP A 116 -12.42 -2.13 11.10
CA ASP A 116 -12.40 -1.79 12.53
C ASP A 116 -12.50 -0.27 12.73
N GLU A 117 -11.78 0.52 11.92
CA GLU A 117 -11.84 1.99 11.94
C GLU A 117 -13.21 2.56 11.55
N ALA A 118 -13.93 1.86 10.68
CA ALA A 118 -15.28 2.21 10.27
C ALA A 118 -16.34 1.79 11.31
N GLY A 119 -16.05 0.77 12.11
CA GLY A 119 -16.96 0.20 13.10
C GLY A 119 -18.16 -0.49 12.46
N LEU A 120 -18.03 -1.79 12.18
CA LEU A 120 -19.08 -2.61 11.57
C LEU A 120 -20.36 -2.66 12.42
N ASP A 121 -21.52 -2.52 11.78
CA ASP A 121 -22.80 -2.84 12.40
C ASP A 121 -22.89 -4.37 12.65
N PRO A 122 -23.39 -4.84 13.80
CA PRO A 122 -23.53 -6.27 14.10
C PRO A 122 -24.38 -7.06 13.09
N LYS A 123 -25.20 -6.39 12.28
CA LYS A 123 -26.01 -7.00 11.21
C LYS A 123 -25.26 -7.18 9.90
N ALA A 124 -24.06 -6.59 9.75
CA ALA A 124 -23.24 -6.75 8.55
C ALA A 124 -22.75 -8.20 8.45
N ASN A 125 -22.97 -8.84 7.29
CA ASN A 125 -22.58 -10.23 7.04
C ASN A 125 -21.83 -10.45 5.71
N THR A 126 -21.81 -9.44 4.84
CA THR A 126 -21.25 -9.52 3.48
C THR A 126 -20.57 -8.19 3.17
N ILE A 127 -19.38 -8.26 2.57
CA ILE A 127 -18.70 -7.10 1.99
C ILE A 127 -18.86 -7.16 0.48
N ILE A 128 -19.23 -6.04 -0.11
CA ILE A 128 -19.36 -5.89 -1.56
C ILE A 128 -18.21 -5.00 -2.04
N PHE A 129 -17.50 -5.47 -3.06
CA PHE A 129 -16.40 -4.77 -3.70
C PHE A 129 -16.87 -4.18 -5.02
N TYR A 130 -16.47 -2.94 -5.28
CA TYR A 130 -16.71 -2.24 -6.53
C TYR A 130 -15.37 -1.79 -7.09
N ALA A 131 -15.11 -2.12 -8.36
CA ALA A 131 -13.92 -1.72 -9.08
C ALA A 131 -14.23 -0.58 -10.06
N TYR A 132 -13.19 0.18 -10.40
CA TYR A 132 -13.32 1.35 -11.28
C TYR A 132 -13.80 1.01 -12.69
N ASP A 133 -13.43 -0.15 -13.23
CA ASP A 133 -13.82 -0.58 -14.57
C ASP A 133 -15.31 -1.02 -14.64
N GLY A 134 -16.00 -1.10 -13.50
CA GLY A 134 -17.39 -1.51 -13.37
C GLY A 134 -17.58 -2.94 -12.85
N TYR A 135 -16.49 -3.67 -12.56
CA TYR A 135 -16.59 -4.98 -11.93
C TYR A 135 -17.10 -4.84 -10.49
N SER A 136 -17.91 -5.81 -10.04
CA SER A 136 -18.28 -5.94 -8.64
C SER A 136 -18.35 -7.40 -8.24
N THR A 137 -18.10 -7.67 -6.97
CA THR A 137 -18.20 -9.00 -6.37
C THR A 137 -18.47 -8.87 -4.87
N SER A 138 -18.75 -9.96 -4.19
CA SER A 138 -18.95 -9.95 -2.75
C SER A 138 -18.35 -11.18 -2.09
N LEU A 139 -18.00 -11.03 -0.82
CA LEU A 139 -17.51 -12.11 0.03
C LEU A 139 -18.21 -12.04 1.40
N PRO A 140 -18.48 -13.19 2.04
CA PRO A 140 -18.92 -13.22 3.43
C PRO A 140 -17.93 -12.49 4.33
N LEU A 141 -18.44 -11.70 5.28
CA LEU A 141 -17.63 -10.97 6.24
C LEU A 141 -16.75 -11.93 7.07
N GLU A 142 -17.33 -13.05 7.52
CA GLU A 142 -16.60 -14.07 8.27
C GLU A 142 -15.38 -14.60 7.51
N TYR A 143 -15.52 -14.86 6.21
CA TYR A 143 -14.41 -15.32 5.37
C TYR A 143 -13.28 -14.28 5.30
N ILE A 144 -13.63 -12.98 5.19
CA ILE A 144 -12.64 -11.89 5.16
C ILE A 144 -11.82 -11.85 6.45
N LEU A 145 -12.49 -11.99 7.59
CA LEU A 145 -11.88 -11.94 8.92
C LEU A 145 -11.04 -13.20 9.19
N ASP A 146 -11.60 -14.40 8.98
CA ASP A 146 -10.93 -15.68 9.24
C ASP A 146 -9.68 -15.84 8.35
N LYS A 147 -9.76 -15.43 7.09
CA LYS A 147 -8.64 -15.58 6.15
C LYS A 147 -7.65 -14.43 6.17
N ASN A 148 -7.84 -13.39 6.99
CA ASN A 148 -6.98 -12.21 7.00
C ASN A 148 -6.77 -11.69 5.56
N ILE A 149 -7.87 -11.36 4.88
CA ILE A 149 -7.84 -10.93 3.48
C ILE A 149 -7.13 -9.58 3.36
N LEU A 150 -6.25 -9.47 2.38
CA LEU A 150 -5.51 -8.24 2.08
C LEU A 150 -6.27 -7.39 1.05
N LEU A 151 -6.20 -6.08 1.24
CA LEU A 151 -6.23 -5.13 0.13
C LEU A 151 -4.80 -5.01 -0.41
N GLY A 152 -4.52 -5.70 -1.51
CA GLY A 152 -3.19 -5.76 -2.12
C GLY A 152 -2.78 -4.42 -2.71
N THR A 153 -1.59 -3.94 -2.34
CA THR A 153 -0.99 -2.69 -2.86
C THR A 153 0.28 -2.94 -3.68
N LYS A 154 0.82 -4.16 -3.62
CA LYS A 154 2.01 -4.59 -4.36
C LYS A 154 2.06 -6.11 -4.52
#